data_AF-A0A645GF81-F1
#
_entry.id   AF-A0A645GF81-F1
#
_cell.length_a   1.000
_cell.length_b   1.000
_cell.length_c   1.000
_cell.angle_alpha   90.00
_cell.angle_beta   90.00
_cell.angle_gamma   90.00
#
_symmetry.space_group_name_H-M   'P 1'
#
loop_
_entity.id
_entity.type
_entity.pdbx_description
1 polymer ?
#
loop_
_entity_poly.entity_id
_entity_poly.type
_entity_poly.pdbx_seq_one_letter_code
_entity_poly.pdbx_strand_id
1 'polypeptide(L)'
;MIELAKETSLFDKPPVSIFEDNERQILIFSRSGLIMAFNFSPYLSYPDYRFNSPVGEYEILLNSDAPEFGGFNRIDQEMKYVTSCENGRNTLSLYLPSRSAVVLREICYL
;
A
#
# COMPACT_ATOMS: atom_id res chain seq x y z
N MET A 1 8.50 -11.74 -1.92
CA MET A 1 8.34 -11.45 -0.47
C MET A 1 9.66 -11.59 0.31
N ILE A 2 10.30 -12.76 0.34
CA ILE A 2 11.56 -12.95 1.09
C ILE A 2 12.67 -12.01 0.60
N GLU A 3 12.81 -11.87 -0.72
CA GLU A 3 13.76 -10.95 -1.34
C GLU A 3 13.51 -9.50 -0.93
N LEU A 4 12.29 -8.98 -1.14
CA LEU A 4 11.86 -7.66 -0.65
C LEU A 4 12.18 -7.46 0.85
N ALA A 5 11.90 -8.45 1.69
CA ALA A 5 12.15 -8.34 3.12
C ALA A 5 13.64 -8.20 3.46
N LYS A 6 14.53 -8.83 2.68
CA LYS A 6 15.98 -8.70 2.81
C LYS A 6 16.46 -7.35 2.28
N GLU A 7 16.03 -6.95 1.08
CA GLU A 7 16.47 -5.72 0.41
C GLU A 7 16.06 -4.45 1.17
N THR A 8 14.92 -4.48 1.86
CA THR A 8 14.37 -3.33 2.60
C THR A 8 14.68 -3.38 4.09
N SER A 9 15.44 -4.38 4.55
CA SER A 9 15.65 -4.67 5.96
C SER A 9 14.34 -4.59 6.76
N LEU A 10 13.32 -5.27 6.26
CA LEU A 10 11.94 -5.09 6.69
C LEU A 10 11.76 -5.31 8.21
N PHE A 11 12.56 -6.19 8.80
CA PHE A 11 12.43 -6.56 10.20
C PHE A 11 13.21 -5.67 11.18
N ASP A 12 14.04 -4.73 10.69
CA ASP A 12 14.88 -3.87 11.53
C ASP A 12 14.07 -2.92 12.42
N LYS A 13 12.89 -2.50 11.96
CA LYS A 13 11.98 -1.62 12.69
C LYS A 13 10.65 -2.32 12.96
N PRO A 14 10.00 -2.04 14.11
CA PRO A 14 8.65 -2.51 14.35
C PRO A 14 7.66 -1.86 13.37
N PRO A 15 6.52 -2.51 13.10
CA PRO A 15 5.45 -1.89 12.33
C PRO A 15 4.79 -0.75 13.12
N VAL A 16 4.30 0.26 12.41
CA VAL A 16 3.52 1.39 12.94
C VAL A 16 2.18 1.44 12.22
N SER A 17 1.09 1.31 12.97
CA SER A 17 -0.28 1.40 12.41
C SER A 17 -0.51 2.79 11.80
N ILE A 18 -1.02 2.83 10.56
CA ILE A 18 -1.41 4.08 9.87
C ILE A 18 -2.92 4.21 9.90
N PHE A 19 -3.64 3.14 9.56
CA PHE A 19 -5.09 3.13 9.48
C PHE A 19 -5.67 1.73 9.66
N GLU A 20 -6.76 1.64 10.42
CA GLU A 20 -7.49 0.40 10.67
C GLU A 20 -8.98 0.67 10.46
N ASP A 21 -9.58 -0.04 9.51
CA ASP A 21 -11.01 0.02 9.21
C ASP A 21 -11.59 -1.38 9.33
N ASN A 22 -12.06 -1.70 10.53
CA ASN A 22 -12.56 -3.03 10.86
C ASN A 22 -13.85 -3.37 10.11
N GLU A 23 -14.69 -2.39 9.78
CA GLU A 23 -15.94 -2.62 9.04
C GLU A 23 -15.66 -2.99 7.59
N ARG A 24 -14.72 -2.30 6.95
CA ARG A 24 -14.30 -2.59 5.57
C ARG A 24 -13.21 -3.66 5.47
N GLN A 25 -12.69 -4.10 6.61
CA GLN A 25 -11.63 -5.10 6.73
C GLN A 25 -10.33 -4.64 6.03
N ILE A 26 -9.99 -3.37 6.19
CA ILE A 26 -8.77 -2.75 5.65
C ILE A 26 -7.77 -2.52 6.77
N LEU A 27 -6.51 -2.90 6.52
CA LEU A 27 -5.38 -2.63 7.41
C LEU A 27 -4.26 -1.95 6.62
N ILE A 28 -3.81 -0.80 7.11
CA ILE A 28 -2.69 -0.05 6.54
C ILE A 28 -1.69 0.28 7.64
N PHE A 29 -0.44 -0.09 7.44
CA PHE A 29 0.65 0.19 8.38
C PHE A 29 1.95 0.50 7.63
N SER A 30 2.89 1.13 8.32
CA SER A 30 4.26 1.27 7.81
C SER A 30 5.23 0.35 8.53
N ARG A 31 6.27 -0.07 7.82
CA ARG A 31 7.40 -0.80 8.41
C ARG A 31 8.66 -0.57 7.57
N SER A 32 9.77 -0.21 8.22
CA SER A 32 11.03 0.12 7.55
C SER A 32 10.90 1.10 6.36
N GLY A 33 10.02 2.11 6.49
CA GLY A 33 9.80 3.12 5.44
C GLY A 33 8.86 2.69 4.30
N LEU A 34 8.37 1.44 4.33
CA LEU A 34 7.36 0.95 3.39
C LEU A 34 5.97 1.20 3.94
N ILE A 35 5.00 1.47 3.06
CA ILE A 35 3.57 1.44 3.39
C ILE A 35 3.00 0.11 2.89
N MET A 36 2.27 -0.59 3.75
CA MET A 36 1.63 -1.86 3.43
C MET A 36 0.13 -1.72 3.62
N ALA A 37 -0.65 -1.94 2.56
CA ALA A 37 -2.10 -1.88 2.58
C ALA A 37 -2.68 -3.25 2.23
N PHE A 38 -3.60 -3.73 3.08
CA PHE A 38 -4.27 -5.01 2.95
C PHE A 38 -5.77 -4.80 2.88
N ASN A 39 -6.41 -5.45 1.91
CA ASN A 39 -7.86 -5.60 1.88
C ASN A 39 -8.23 -7.05 2.17
N PHE A 40 -8.68 -7.31 3.39
CA PHE A 40 -9.16 -8.62 3.83
C PHE A 40 -10.63 -8.86 3.51
N SER A 41 -11.33 -7.89 2.90
CA SER A 41 -12.71 -8.09 2.50
C SER A 41 -12.83 -9.29 1.57
N PRO A 42 -13.73 -10.24 1.86
CA PRO A 42 -13.91 -11.40 1.01
C PRO A 42 -14.56 -11.07 -0.33
N TYR A 43 -15.23 -9.91 -0.45
CA TYR A 43 -16.07 -9.57 -1.60
C TYR A 43 -15.89 -8.13 -2.09
N LEU A 44 -15.58 -7.17 -1.22
CA LEU A 44 -15.57 -5.76 -1.58
C LEU A 44 -14.20 -5.30 -2.06
N SER A 45 -14.22 -4.50 -3.13
CA SER A 45 -13.06 -3.81 -3.69
C SER A 45 -13.28 -2.31 -3.59
N TYR A 46 -12.23 -1.53 -3.35
CA TYR A 46 -12.32 -0.10 -3.09
C TYR A 46 -11.45 0.70 -4.08
N PRO A 47 -12.01 1.41 -5.08
CA PRO A 47 -11.24 2.11 -6.12
C PRO A 47 -10.43 3.30 -5.62
N ASP A 48 -10.99 4.09 -4.70
CA ASP A 48 -10.38 5.34 -4.21
C ASP A 48 -10.26 5.31 -2.68
N TYR A 49 -9.62 4.27 -2.15
CA TYR A 49 -9.47 4.15 -0.71
C TYR A 49 -8.42 5.13 -0.19
N ARG A 50 -8.89 6.17 0.49
CA ARG A 50 -8.05 7.26 0.99
C ARG A 50 -7.61 7.05 2.44
N PHE A 51 -6.34 7.33 2.71
CA PHE A 51 -5.77 7.31 4.06
C PHE A 51 -4.65 8.34 4.19
N ASN A 52 -4.32 8.71 5.43
CA ASN A 52 -3.26 9.68 5.70
C ASN A 52 -1.89 9.05 5.43
N SER A 53 -0.99 9.81 4.80
CA SER A 53 0.37 9.37 4.48
C SER A 53 1.35 10.54 4.63
N PRO A 54 2.65 10.28 4.91
CA PRO A 54 3.68 11.29 4.70
C PRO A 54 3.62 11.83 3.27
N VAL A 55 3.93 13.12 3.07
CA VAL A 55 4.00 13.74 1.75
C VAL A 55 5.03 13.01 0.88
N GLY A 56 4.71 12.74 -0.37
CA GLY A 56 5.63 12.06 -1.28
C GLY A 56 4.98 11.50 -2.53
N GLU A 57 5.82 10.93 -3.38
CA GLU A 57 5.44 10.10 -4.51
C GLU A 57 5.85 8.67 -4.20
N TYR A 58 4.98 7.70 -4.50
CA TYR A 58 5.16 6.31 -4.11
C TYR A 58 5.00 5.40 -5.33
N GLU A 59 5.76 4.31 -5.34
CA GLU A 59 5.63 3.24 -6.34
C GLU A 59 5.39 1.90 -5.66
N ILE A 60 4.77 0.97 -6.41
CA ILE A 60 4.49 -0.38 -5.93
C ILE A 60 5.76 -1.23 -5.99
N LEU A 61 6.16 -1.79 -4.84
CA LEU A 61 7.20 -2.81 -4.74
C LEU A 61 6.65 -4.23 -4.79
N LEU A 62 5.42 -4.43 -4.34
CA LEU A 62 4.76 -5.73 -4.36
C LEU A 62 3.26 -5.54 -4.53
N ASN A 63 2.69 -6.27 -5.48
CA ASN A 63 1.26 -6.36 -5.73
C ASN A 63 0.85 -7.83 -5.67
N SER A 64 0.09 -8.24 -4.66
CA SER A 64 -0.35 -9.64 -4.56
C SER A 64 -1.40 -10.04 -5.61
N ASP A 65 -2.01 -9.07 -6.29
CA ASP A 65 -2.97 -9.30 -7.38
C ASP A 65 -2.29 -9.46 -8.75
N ALA A 66 -0.95 -9.43 -8.81
CA ALA A 66 -0.21 -9.63 -10.06
C ALA A 66 -0.32 -11.09 -10.58
N PRO A 67 -0.34 -11.31 -11.91
CA PRO A 67 -0.44 -12.64 -12.52
C PRO A 67 0.60 -13.65 -12.04
N GLU A 68 1.85 -13.22 -11.81
CA GLU A 68 2.93 -14.09 -11.36
C GLU A 68 2.68 -14.69 -9.97
N PHE A 69 1.78 -14.09 -9.19
CA PHE A 69 1.33 -14.60 -7.89
C PHE A 69 -0.06 -15.25 -7.95
N GLY A 70 -0.62 -15.43 -9.15
CA GLY A 70 -1.95 -16.01 -9.37
C GLY A 70 -3.10 -15.04 -9.14
N GLY A 71 -2.85 -13.73 -9.14
CA GLY A 71 -3.87 -12.70 -9.04
C GLY A 71 -4.56 -12.36 -10.36
N PHE A 72 -5.46 -11.38 -10.31
CA PHE A 72 -6.33 -11.01 -11.44
C PHE A 72 -5.82 -9.84 -12.29
N ASN A 73 -4.63 -9.30 -11.99
CA ASN A 73 -4.00 -8.19 -12.70
C ASN A 73 -4.83 -6.89 -12.73
N ARG A 74 -5.50 -6.55 -11.63
CA ARG A 74 -6.41 -5.39 -11.59
C ARG A 74 -5.73 -4.09 -11.18
N ILE A 75 -4.53 -4.18 -10.61
CA ILE A 75 -3.74 -3.02 -10.17
C ILE A 75 -2.65 -2.77 -11.22
N ASP A 76 -2.56 -1.53 -11.69
CA ASP A 76 -1.48 -1.09 -12.57
C ASP A 76 -0.16 -0.98 -11.77
N GLN A 77 0.78 -1.86 -12.08
CA GLN A 77 2.07 -1.97 -11.39
C GLN A 77 2.98 -0.76 -11.65
N GLU A 78 2.81 -0.06 -12.78
CA GLU A 78 3.65 1.08 -13.17
C GLU A 78 3.10 2.41 -12.64
N MET A 79 1.92 2.40 -12.01
CA MET A 79 1.28 3.59 -11.49
C MET A 79 2.08 4.20 -10.33
N LYS A 80 2.32 5.51 -10.44
CA LYS A 80 2.87 6.35 -9.37
C LYS A 80 1.75 6.97 -8.56
N TYR A 81 1.84 6.85 -7.24
CA TYR A 81 0.88 7.39 -6.30
C TYR A 81 1.42 8.65 -5.64
N VAL A 82 0.83 9.79 -5.97
CA VAL A 82 1.24 11.08 -5.42
C VAL A 82 0.29 11.48 -4.29
N THR A 83 0.84 11.96 -3.18
CA THR A 83 0.01 12.46 -2.09
C THR A 83 -0.72 13.74 -2.47
N SER A 84 -2.01 13.80 -2.19
CA SER A 84 -2.82 15.02 -2.28
C SER A 84 -2.92 15.70 -0.91
N CYS A 85 -2.78 17.02 -0.87
CA CYS A 85 -2.98 17.82 0.34
C CYS A 85 -4.39 18.41 0.33
N GLU A 86 -5.25 17.92 1.22
CA GLU A 86 -6.60 18.42 1.43
C GLU A 86 -6.77 18.82 2.90
N ASN A 87 -7.21 20.05 3.18
CA ASN A 87 -7.45 20.57 4.53
C ASN A 87 -6.24 20.41 5.49
N GLY A 88 -5.02 20.59 4.97
CA GLY A 88 -3.78 20.48 5.76
C GLY A 88 -3.37 19.05 6.10
N ARG A 89 -3.98 18.03 5.47
CA ARG A 89 -3.61 16.62 5.60
C ARG A 89 -3.19 16.06 4.25
N ASN A 90 -2.09 15.32 4.25
CA ASN A 90 -1.62 14.60 3.06
C ASN A 90 -2.27 13.21 3.03
N THR A 91 -2.81 12.84 1.87
CA THR A 91 -3.49 11.56 1.69
C THR A 91 -3.01 10.86 0.43
N LEU A 92 -2.99 9.53 0.48
CA LEU A 92 -2.88 8.67 -0.70
C LEU A 92 -4.26 8.08 -1.01
N SER A 93 -4.52 7.80 -2.29
CA SER A 93 -5.70 7.08 -2.77
C SER A 93 -5.24 5.83 -3.49
N LEU A 94 -5.71 4.66 -3.05
CA LEU A 94 -5.36 3.38 -3.66
C LEU A 94 -6.61 2.65 -4.15
N TYR A 95 -6.45 1.95 -5.28
CA TYR A 95 -7.36 0.86 -5.61
C TYR A 95 -6.96 -0.37 -4.80
N LEU A 96 -7.86 -0.87 -3.96
CA LEU A 96 -7.69 -2.06 -3.14
C LEU A 96 -8.71 -3.14 -3.54
N PRO A 97 -8.37 -4.05 -4.46
CA PRO A 97 -9.20 -5.20 -4.77
C PRO A 97 -9.46 -6.12 -3.56
N SER A 98 -10.56 -6.86 -3.57
CA SER A 98 -10.85 -7.86 -2.53
C SER A 98 -9.71 -8.89 -2.41
N ARG A 99 -9.36 -9.25 -1.17
CA ARG A 99 -8.30 -10.21 -0.82
C ARG A 99 -6.94 -9.90 -1.46
N SER A 100 -6.54 -8.64 -1.44
CA SER A 100 -5.26 -8.19 -2.01
C SER A 100 -4.39 -7.47 -0.99
N ALA A 101 -3.10 -7.38 -1.30
CA ALA A 101 -2.12 -6.60 -0.57
C ALA A 101 -1.21 -5.86 -1.55
N VAL A 102 -0.90 -4.61 -1.22
CA VAL A 102 0.09 -3.80 -1.93
C VAL A 102 1.13 -3.24 -0.96
N VAL A 103 2.38 -3.22 -1.38
CA VAL A 103 3.50 -2.62 -0.64
C VAL A 103 4.08 -1.50 -1.49
N LEU A 104 4.17 -0.31 -0.90
CA LEU A 104 4.66 0.91 -1.53
C LEU A 104 5.97 1.35 -0.89
N ARG A 105 6.87 1.92 -1.69
CA ARG A 105 7.98 2.76 -1.19
C ARG A 105 7.84 4.18 -1.70
N GLU A 106 8.36 5.12 -0.92
CA GLU A 106 8.55 6.49 -1.38
C GLU A 106 9.67 6.54 -2.44
N ILE A 107 9.46 7.33 -3.50
CA ILE A 107 10.42 7.58 -4.56
C ILE A 107 11.29 8.77 -4.13
N CYS A 108 12.57 8.51 -3.86
CA CYS A 108 13.56 9.56 -3.65
C CYS A 108 14.19 9.95 -5.00
N TYR A 109 13.94 11.18 -5.46
CA TYR A 109 14.71 11.77 -6.56
C TYR A 109 16.05 12.27 -5.99
N LEU A 110 17.16 11.69 -6.45
CA LEU A 110 18.52 12.12 -6.12
C LEU A 110 18.89 13.43 -6.83
#